data_AF-A0A3L7YUW9-F1
#
_entry.id   AF-A0A3L7YUW9-F1
#
_cell.length_a   1.000
_cell.length_b   1.000
_cell.length_c   1.000
_cell.angle_alpha   90.00
_cell.angle_beta   90.00
_cell.angle_gamma   90.00
#
_symmetry.space_group_name_H-M   'P 1'
#
loop_
_entity.id
_entity.type
_entity.pdbx_description
1 polymer ?
#
loop_
_entity_poly.entity_id
_entity_poly.type
_entity_poly.pdbx_seq_one_letter_code
_entity_poly.pdbx_strand_id
1 'polypeptide(L)'
;MEGPQFSSRAESMVFRQWGVDIIGMTAIPEARLAREAEICYGMLAFVTDYDVWRENEEAVTVEMVIRNLQANVSAGQRIVTEAVSHVRHDRTCQCASALHGAIMTAPDRIPEATRRRLGPIVSRYLS
;
A
#
# COMPACT_ATOMS: atom_id res chain seq x y z
N MET A 1 -6.20 5.67 -7.03
CA MET A 1 -7.54 6.24 -7.28
C MET A 1 -8.45 5.86 -6.12
N GLU A 2 -9.53 6.59 -5.88
CA GLU A 2 -10.45 6.28 -4.76
C GLU A 2 -11.37 5.09 -5.05
N GLY A 3 -11.86 4.94 -6.28
CA GLY A 3 -12.93 3.97 -6.60
C GLY A 3 -14.31 4.41 -6.10
N PRO A 4 -15.36 3.57 -6.18
CA PRO A 4 -15.36 2.16 -6.62
C PRO A 4 -15.43 1.98 -8.14
N GLN A 5 -15.65 3.04 -8.91
CA GLN A 5 -15.67 2.96 -10.37
C GLN A 5 -14.25 2.75 -10.90
N PHE A 6 -14.12 2.05 -12.03
CA PHE A 6 -12.88 2.06 -12.80
C PHE A 6 -12.63 3.43 -13.42
N SER A 7 -11.38 3.66 -13.81
CA SER A 7 -10.98 4.89 -14.49
C SER A 7 -11.71 5.03 -15.82
N SER A 8 -11.97 6.25 -16.23
CA SER A 8 -12.24 6.58 -17.62
C SER A 8 -10.95 6.48 -18.43
N ARG A 9 -11.09 6.32 -19.76
CA ARG A 9 -9.93 6.29 -20.66
C ARG A 9 -9.07 7.55 -20.58
N ALA A 10 -9.70 8.71 -20.39
CA ALA A 10 -8.96 9.96 -20.23
C ALA A 10 -8.07 9.93 -18.98
N GLU A 11 -8.58 9.41 -17.86
CA GLU A 11 -7.80 9.25 -16.62
C GLU A 11 -6.66 8.24 -16.80
N SER A 12 -6.92 7.08 -17.42
CA SER A 12 -5.87 6.09 -17.71
C SER A 12 -4.74 6.68 -18.56
N MET A 13 -5.07 7.51 -19.54
CA MET A 13 -4.06 8.20 -20.37
C MET A 13 -3.26 9.22 -19.58
N VAL A 14 -3.88 9.97 -18.66
CA VAL A 14 -3.18 10.89 -17.74
C VAL A 14 -2.21 10.13 -16.84
N PHE A 15 -2.64 9.01 -16.24
CA PHE A 15 -1.76 8.19 -15.39
C PHE A 15 -0.55 7.66 -16.16
N ARG A 16 -0.74 7.24 -17.42
CA ARG A 16 0.37 6.85 -18.30
C ARG A 16 1.32 8.00 -18.62
N GLN A 17 0.78 9.20 -18.86
CA GLN A 17 1.62 10.40 -19.07
C GLN A 17 2.44 10.76 -17.84
N TRP A 18 1.94 10.46 -16.63
CA TRP A 18 2.66 10.61 -15.38
C TRP A 18 3.70 9.50 -15.12
N GLY A 19 3.79 8.50 -16.00
CA GLY A 19 4.69 7.36 -15.84
C GLY A 19 4.21 6.34 -14.79
N VAL A 20 2.90 6.26 -14.54
CA VAL A 20 2.31 5.25 -13.65
C VAL A 20 2.16 3.93 -14.40
N ASP A 21 2.78 2.86 -13.89
CA ASP A 21 2.75 1.53 -14.51
C ASP A 21 1.53 0.68 -14.13
N ILE A 22 1.10 0.77 -12.87
CA ILE A 22 0.01 -0.02 -12.30
C ILE A 22 -0.96 0.86 -11.53
N ILE A 23 -2.24 0.50 -11.56
CA ILE A 23 -3.30 1.21 -10.85
C ILE A 23 -4.04 0.27 -9.88
N GLY A 24 -4.45 0.82 -8.75
CA GLY A 24 -5.22 0.13 -7.72
C GLY A 24 -5.87 1.10 -6.75
N MET A 25 -6.63 0.56 -5.80
CA MET A 25 -7.48 1.33 -4.89
C MET A 25 -7.12 1.18 -3.40
N THR A 26 -6.17 0.31 -3.04
CA THR A 26 -5.94 -0.10 -1.64
C THR A 26 -4.59 0.31 -1.06
N ALA A 27 -3.57 0.50 -1.91
CA ALA A 27 -2.19 0.79 -1.49
C ALA A 27 -2.04 2.02 -0.58
N ILE A 28 -2.88 3.03 -0.82
CA ILE A 28 -2.96 4.27 -0.05
C ILE A 28 -4.36 4.32 0.55
N PRO A 29 -4.50 4.56 1.88
CA PRO A 29 -3.47 5.04 2.81
C PRO A 29 -2.61 3.95 3.48
N GLU A 30 -2.79 2.67 3.16
CA GLU A 30 -2.13 1.56 3.87
C GLU A 30 -0.60 1.71 4.01
N ALA A 31 0.10 2.00 2.91
CA ALA A 31 1.56 2.16 2.93
C ALA A 31 2.02 3.36 3.79
N ARG A 32 1.22 4.42 3.88
CA ARG A 32 1.51 5.59 4.73
C ARG A 32 1.32 5.25 6.20
N LEU A 33 0.24 4.56 6.55
CA LEU A 33 -0.04 4.12 7.92
C LEU A 33 1.02 3.12 8.41
N ALA A 34 1.44 2.19 7.56
CA ALA A 34 2.54 1.27 7.87
C ALA A 34 3.85 2.03 8.16
N ARG A 35 4.14 3.09 7.39
CA ARG A 35 5.31 3.94 7.61
C ARG A 35 5.23 4.70 8.94
N GLU A 36 4.09 5.29 9.26
CA GLU A 36 3.85 5.97 10.56
C GLU A 36 4.01 5.01 11.74
N ALA A 37 3.60 3.75 11.57
CA ALA A 37 3.75 2.68 12.56
C ALA A 37 5.18 2.07 12.61
N GLU A 38 6.13 2.58 11.82
CA GLU A 38 7.50 2.02 11.70
C GLU A 38 7.53 0.54 11.28
N ILE A 39 6.57 0.11 10.48
CA ILE A 39 6.46 -1.24 9.91
C ILE A 39 7.11 -1.26 8.52
N CYS A 40 7.95 -2.26 8.26
CA CYS A 40 8.49 -2.49 6.91
C CYS A 40 7.35 -2.93 5.99
N TYR A 41 7.07 -2.13 4.95
CA TYR A 41 5.99 -2.38 4.01
C TYR A 41 6.55 -2.75 2.63
N GLY A 42 6.02 -3.82 2.05
CA GLY A 42 6.28 -4.23 0.67
C GLY A 42 4.97 -4.66 0.02
N MET A 43 4.80 -4.31 -1.26
CA MET A 43 3.60 -4.63 -2.02
C MET A 43 3.92 -5.66 -3.10
N LEU A 44 3.12 -6.71 -3.16
CA LEU A 44 3.05 -7.63 -4.28
C LEU A 44 1.77 -7.34 -5.06
N ALA A 45 1.90 -6.63 -6.19
CA ALA A 45 0.77 -6.30 -7.04
C ALA A 45 0.58 -7.37 -8.12
N PHE A 46 -0.64 -7.87 -8.23
CA PHE A 46 -1.02 -8.84 -9.27
C PHE A 46 -1.81 -8.12 -10.36
N VAL A 47 -1.24 -8.06 -11.56
CA VAL A 47 -1.92 -7.47 -12.72
C VAL A 47 -3.10 -8.37 -13.11
N THR A 48 -4.31 -7.83 -13.07
CA THR A 48 -5.54 -8.53 -13.49
C THR A 48 -5.96 -8.19 -14.90
N ASP A 49 -5.60 -7.01 -15.40
CA ASP A 49 -6.02 -6.47 -16.68
C ASP A 49 -5.17 -5.23 -17.02
N TYR A 50 -5.44 -4.61 -18.16
CA TYR A 50 -4.71 -3.44 -18.65
C TYR A 50 -5.42 -2.12 -18.39
N ASP A 51 -6.38 -2.03 -17.45
CA ASP A 51 -7.26 -0.86 -17.31
C ASP A 51 -7.94 -0.55 -18.66
N VAL A 52 -8.47 0.67 -18.88
CA VAL A 52 -9.23 1.02 -20.08
C VAL A 52 -8.44 1.79 -21.15
N TRP A 53 -7.11 1.76 -21.13
CA TRP A 53 -6.28 2.53 -22.08
C TRP A 53 -6.08 1.86 -23.44
N ARG A 54 -6.20 0.53 -23.55
CA ARG A 54 -6.01 -0.18 -24.82
C ARG A 54 -7.27 -0.12 -25.68
N GLU A 55 -7.13 0.38 -26.91
CA GLU A 55 -8.26 0.53 -27.84
C GLU A 55 -8.66 -0.76 -28.57
N ASN A 56 -7.74 -1.74 -28.69
CA ASN A 56 -7.93 -2.96 -29.50
C ASN A 56 -8.11 -4.24 -28.66
N GLU A 57 -8.27 -4.12 -27.33
CA GLU A 57 -8.58 -5.25 -26.44
C GLU A 57 -9.97 -5.05 -25.80
N GLU A 58 -10.60 -6.15 -25.42
CA GLU A 58 -11.89 -6.11 -24.71
C GLU A 58 -11.77 -5.27 -23.44
N ALA A 59 -12.77 -4.41 -23.20
CA ALA A 59 -12.84 -3.61 -21.98
C ALA A 59 -12.82 -4.51 -20.73
N VAL A 60 -12.23 -4.02 -19.64
CA VAL A 60 -12.16 -4.80 -18.40
C VAL A 60 -13.57 -5.21 -17.94
N THR A 61 -13.77 -6.51 -17.73
CA THR A 61 -15.00 -7.08 -17.17
C THR A 61 -14.74 -7.66 -15.79
N VAL A 62 -15.77 -7.69 -14.95
CA VAL A 62 -15.69 -8.26 -13.59
C VAL A 62 -15.27 -9.74 -13.66
N GLU A 63 -15.77 -10.47 -14.65
CA GLU A 63 -15.47 -11.88 -14.87
C GLU A 63 -13.99 -12.13 -15.20
N MET A 64 -13.38 -11.27 -16.05
CA MET A 64 -11.94 -11.35 -16.35
C MET A 64 -11.11 -11.09 -15.09
N VAL A 65 -11.47 -10.08 -14.31
CA VAL A 65 -10.80 -9.75 -13.05
C VAL A 65 -10.87 -10.91 -12.07
N ILE A 66 -12.05 -11.51 -11.86
CA ILE A 66 -12.24 -12.64 -10.93
C ILE A 66 -11.40 -13.85 -11.35
N ARG A 67 -11.37 -14.19 -12.65
CA ARG A 67 -10.60 -15.32 -13.16
C ARG A 67 -9.10 -15.14 -12.92
N ASN A 68 -8.58 -13.97 -13.27
CA ASN A 68 -7.15 -13.67 -13.09
C ASN A 68 -6.80 -13.58 -11.60
N LEU A 69 -7.70 -13.02 -10.77
CA LEU A 69 -7.56 -12.99 -9.32
C LEU A 69 -7.39 -14.40 -8.74
N GLN A 70 -8.24 -15.37 -9.11
CA GLN A 70 -8.15 -16.75 -8.61
C GLN A 70 -6.81 -17.41 -8.96
N ALA A 71 -6.31 -17.22 -10.19
CA ALA A 71 -4.99 -17.71 -10.59
C ALA A 71 -3.87 -17.04 -9.77
N ASN A 72 -4.00 -15.74 -9.53
CA ASN A 72 -3.05 -14.94 -8.76
C ASN A 72 -3.02 -15.30 -7.27
N VAL A 73 -4.13 -15.74 -6.66
CA VAL A 73 -4.15 -16.19 -5.25
C VAL A 73 -3.16 -17.33 -5.02
N SER A 74 -3.18 -18.35 -5.89
CA SER A 74 -2.30 -19.50 -5.75
C SER A 74 -0.82 -19.12 -5.88
N ALA A 75 -0.50 -18.20 -6.79
CA ALA A 75 0.85 -17.67 -6.94
C ALA A 75 1.26 -16.84 -5.71
N GLY A 76 0.38 -15.97 -5.22
CA GLY A 76 0.64 -15.11 -4.08
C GLY A 76 0.87 -15.87 -2.78
N GLN A 77 0.09 -16.91 -2.51
CA GLN A 77 0.33 -17.77 -1.35
C GLN A 77 1.74 -18.37 -1.38
N ARG A 78 2.18 -18.93 -2.52
CA ARG A 78 3.53 -19.48 -2.67
C ARG A 78 4.62 -18.43 -2.47
N ILE A 79 4.45 -17.25 -3.09
CA ILE A 79 5.44 -16.16 -2.98
C ILE A 79 5.54 -15.68 -1.53
N VAL A 80 4.42 -15.48 -0.84
CA VAL A 80 4.42 -15.03 0.56
C VAL A 80 5.03 -16.08 1.48
N THR A 81 4.67 -17.36 1.33
CA THR A 81 5.26 -18.44 2.13
C THR A 81 6.78 -18.49 1.97
N GLU A 82 7.29 -18.39 0.74
CA GLU A 82 8.72 -18.34 0.49
C GLU A 82 9.35 -17.07 1.07
N ALA A 83 8.78 -15.90 0.76
CA ALA A 83 9.33 -14.61 1.16
C ALA A 83 9.49 -14.49 2.68
N VAL A 84 8.53 -14.99 3.47
CA VAL A 84 8.60 -14.96 4.95
C VAL A 84 9.85 -15.67 5.47
N SER A 85 10.30 -16.75 4.81
CA SER A 85 11.52 -17.47 5.21
C SER A 85 12.81 -16.66 4.99
N HIS A 86 12.77 -15.66 4.10
CA HIS A 86 13.89 -14.76 3.80
C HIS A 86 13.84 -13.45 4.59
N VAL A 87 12.77 -13.19 5.35
CA VAL A 87 12.66 -11.96 6.15
C VAL A 87 13.61 -12.03 7.33
N ARG A 88 14.54 -11.08 7.36
CA ARG A 88 15.46 -10.88 8.48
C ARG A 88 14.75 -10.20 9.66
N HIS A 89 15.07 -10.65 10.86
CA HIS A 89 14.50 -10.12 12.10
C HIS A 89 15.26 -8.89 12.61
N ASP A 90 16.56 -8.79 12.29
CA ASP A 90 17.36 -7.60 12.55
C ASP A 90 16.99 -6.49 11.57
N ARG A 91 16.39 -5.42 12.10
CA ARG A 91 15.97 -4.27 11.29
C ARG A 91 17.07 -3.21 11.26
N THR A 92 17.88 -3.23 10.20
CA THR A 92 18.90 -2.19 9.91
C THR A 92 18.39 -1.11 8.94
N CYS A 93 17.18 -1.27 8.41
CA CYS A 93 16.56 -0.31 7.50
C CYS A 93 15.99 0.92 8.21
N GLN A 94 15.84 2.02 7.46
CA GLN A 94 15.30 3.29 7.97
C GLN A 94 13.83 3.21 8.44
N CYS A 95 13.07 2.19 8.03
CA CYS A 95 11.69 1.99 8.44
C CYS A 95 11.55 1.90 9.97
N ALA A 96 12.55 1.34 10.66
CA ALA A 96 12.53 1.11 12.10
C ALA A 96 12.59 2.40 12.94
N SER A 97 12.93 3.54 12.32
CA SER A 97 13.02 4.86 12.95
C SER A 97 12.31 5.94 12.12
N ALA A 98 11.38 5.55 11.25
CA ALA A 98 10.75 6.47 10.30
C ALA A 98 9.94 7.60 10.98
N LEU A 99 9.48 7.37 12.21
CA LEU A 99 8.70 8.36 12.97
C LEU A 99 9.62 9.33 13.74
N HIS A 100 10.92 9.03 13.84
CA HIS A 100 11.89 9.88 14.53
C HIS A 100 11.96 11.26 13.85
N GLY A 101 11.67 12.32 14.62
CA GLY A 101 11.66 13.70 14.12
C GLY A 101 10.46 14.07 13.25
N ALA A 102 9.51 13.15 13.01
CA ALA A 102 8.29 13.44 12.23
C ALA A 102 7.14 13.97 13.11
N ILE A 103 7.22 13.80 14.44
CA ILE A 103 6.22 14.35 15.37
C ILE A 103 6.55 15.82 15.65
N MET A 104 5.77 16.71 15.06
CA MET A 104 5.93 18.17 15.24
C MET A 104 5.23 18.71 16.49
N THR A 105 4.23 18.00 17.01
CA THR A 105 3.48 18.43 18.19
C THR A 105 4.36 18.31 19.43
N ALA A 106 4.54 19.43 20.16
CA ALA A 106 5.30 19.44 21.40
C ALA A 106 4.71 18.43 22.42
N PRO A 107 5.53 17.58 23.07
CA PRO A 107 5.03 16.48 23.92
C PRO A 107 4.09 16.90 25.05
N ASP A 108 4.30 18.09 25.61
CA ASP A 108 3.48 18.71 26.67
C ASP A 108 2.11 19.19 26.19
N ARG A 109 1.94 19.38 24.88
CA ARG A 109 0.68 19.79 24.23
C ARG A 109 -0.15 18.63 23.72
N ILE A 110 0.34 17.40 23.82
CA ILE A 110 -0.39 16.21 23.35
C ILE A 110 -1.39 15.81 24.45
N PRO A 111 -2.72 15.85 24.17
CA PRO A 111 -3.70 15.45 25.16
C PRO A 111 -3.53 13.98 25.59
N GLU A 112 -3.78 13.70 26.86
CA GLU A 112 -3.63 12.36 27.44
C GLU A 112 -4.48 11.30 26.72
N ALA A 113 -5.65 11.69 26.20
CA ALA A 113 -6.48 10.80 25.38
C ALA A 113 -5.79 10.41 24.06
N THR A 114 -5.11 11.36 23.42
CA THR A 114 -4.34 11.13 22.18
C THR A 114 -3.11 10.28 22.44
N ARG A 115 -2.38 10.56 23.53
CA ARG A 115 -1.21 9.78 23.96
C ARG A 115 -1.59 8.31 24.18
N ARG A 116 -2.71 8.04 24.85
CA ARG A 116 -3.23 6.68 25.04
C ARG A 116 -3.65 6.04 23.71
N ARG A 117 -4.39 6.75 22.86
CA ARG A 117 -4.87 6.22 21.57
C ARG A 117 -3.73 5.85 20.61
N LEU A 118 -2.70 6.69 20.52
CA LEU A 118 -1.57 6.49 19.60
C LEU A 118 -0.38 5.77 20.25
N GLY A 119 -0.44 5.46 21.54
CA GLY A 119 0.63 4.84 22.32
C GLY A 119 1.32 3.64 21.66
N PRO A 120 0.59 2.69 21.02
CA PRO A 120 1.21 1.57 20.32
C PRO A 120 2.20 1.97 19.22
N ILE A 121 2.08 3.17 18.66
CA ILE A 121 2.90 3.69 17.57
C ILE A 121 3.94 4.70 18.10
N VAL A 122 3.50 5.66 18.92
CA VAL A 122 4.32 6.86 19.23
C VAL A 122 5.04 6.81 20.57
N SER A 123 4.75 5.84 21.43
CA SER A 123 5.21 5.82 22.83
C SER A 123 6.73 5.93 22.99
N ARG A 124 7.51 5.30 22.09
CA ARG A 124 8.98 5.38 22.08
C ARG A 124 9.55 6.80 21.97
N TYR A 125 8.76 7.73 21.43
CA TYR A 125 9.18 9.11 21.16
C TYR A 125 8.51 10.15 22.05
N LEU A 126 7.49 9.74 22.81
CA LEU A 126 6.76 10.62 23.72
C LEU A 126 7.08 10.34 25.19
N SER A 127 7.88 9.31 25.50
CA SER A 127 8.35 9.00 26.85
C SER A 127 9.19 10.12 27.43
#